data_AF-A0A2W4WKZ6-F1
#
_entry.id   AF-A0A2W4WKZ6-F1
#
_cell.length_a   1.000
_cell.length_b   1.000
_cell.length_c   1.000
_cell.angle_alpha   90.00
_cell.angle_beta   90.00
_cell.angle_gamma   90.00
#
_symmetry.space_group_name_H-M   'P 1'
#
loop_
_entity.id
_entity.type
_entity.pdbx_description
1 polymer ?
#
loop_
_entity_poly.entity_id
_entity_poly.type
_entity_poly.pdbx_seq_one_letter_code
_entity_poly.pdbx_strand_id
1 'polypeptide(L)'
;MGLFKRQVWINFLGLLPGSLVTVLAIAVAFLRFYDEKDFRFLTLVAQPQIWSNRLTVAAILAALANFGVEWNRRNREGNREIEAREREAERTEREAERTEREARRDRQEVRYQKARIRYQLDPSEANRQELEAVLAALDEYEQTLGEALSP
;
A
#
# COMPACT_ATOMS: atom_id res chain seq x y z
N MET A 1 17.81 16.07 -9.86
CA MET A 1 17.86 17.18 -8.88
C MET A 1 16.49 17.70 -8.43
N GLY A 2 15.45 17.77 -9.28
CA GLY A 2 14.13 18.33 -8.91
C GLY A 2 13.33 17.56 -7.84
N LEU A 3 13.40 16.23 -7.84
CA LEU A 3 12.68 15.38 -6.87
C LEU A 3 13.20 15.55 -5.43
N PHE A 4 14.52 15.64 -5.25
CA PHE A 4 15.15 15.93 -3.96
C PHE A 4 14.72 17.29 -3.42
N LYS A 5 14.70 18.32 -4.28
CA LYS A 5 14.24 19.66 -3.89
C LYS A 5 12.78 19.63 -3.42
N ARG A 6 11.89 18.94 -4.16
CA ARG A 6 10.47 18.79 -3.80
C ARG A 6 10.27 18.03 -2.48
N GLN A 7 11.02 16.96 -2.26
CA GLN A 7 10.98 16.17 -1.01
C GLN A 7 11.42 17.00 0.21
N VAL A 8 12.50 17.77 0.07
CA VAL A 8 13.01 18.66 1.12
C VAL A 8 12.01 19.77 1.44
N TRP A 9 11.40 20.39 0.42
CA TRP A 9 10.35 21.38 0.63
C TRP A 9 9.13 20.80 1.35
N ILE A 10 8.65 19.62 0.96
CA ILE A 10 7.53 18.95 1.63
C ILE A 10 7.87 18.63 3.10
N ASN A 11 9.08 18.16 3.38
CA ASN A 11 9.51 17.89 4.75
C ASN A 11 9.60 19.19 5.57
N PHE A 12 10.12 20.28 4.98
CA PHE A 12 10.18 21.59 5.63
C PHE A 12 8.78 22.18 5.89
N LEU A 13 7.88 22.11 4.91
CA LEU A 13 6.49 22.52 5.05
C LEU A 13 5.72 21.66 6.06
N GLY A 14 6.07 20.37 6.20
CA GLY A 14 5.51 19.50 7.24
C GLY A 14 6.09 19.68 8.64
N LEU A 15 7.16 20.46 8.77
CA LEU A 15 7.67 20.94 10.06
C LEU A 15 6.98 22.24 10.49
N LEU A 16 6.20 22.89 9.62
CA LEU A 16 5.38 24.02 10.04
C LEU A 16 4.38 23.52 11.10
N PRO A 17 4.32 24.16 12.28
CA PRO A 17 3.35 23.77 13.29
C PRO A 17 1.95 23.83 12.69
N GLY A 18 1.12 22.80 12.88
CA GLY A 18 -0.29 22.85 12.48
C GLY A 18 -1.05 24.04 13.11
N SER A 19 -0.48 24.62 14.18
CA SER A 19 -0.93 25.84 14.83
C SER A 19 -0.63 27.13 14.05
N LEU A 20 0.18 27.10 12.99
CA LEU A 20 0.57 28.30 12.22
C LEU A 20 -0.65 28.95 11.55
N VAL A 21 -1.55 28.13 11.00
CA VAL A 21 -2.81 28.60 10.40
C VAL A 21 -3.69 29.25 11.46
N THR A 22 -3.75 28.66 12.67
CA THR A 22 -4.50 29.20 13.81
C THR A 22 -3.91 30.50 14.31
N VAL A 23 -2.58 30.61 14.43
CA VAL A 23 -1.88 31.84 14.81
C VAL A 23 -2.11 32.95 13.78
N LEU A 24 -2.05 32.62 12.48
CA LEU A 24 -2.34 33.57 11.41
C LEU A 24 -3.81 34.00 11.41
N ALA A 25 -4.75 33.09 11.65
CA ALA A 25 -6.17 33.42 11.78
C ALA A 25 -6.43 34.34 12.98
N ILE A 26 -5.77 34.08 14.12
CA ILE A 26 -5.82 34.94 15.30
C ILE A 26 -5.24 36.33 14.98
N ALA A 27 -4.10 36.41 14.30
CA ALA A 27 -3.48 37.68 13.90
C ALA A 27 -4.35 38.48 12.92
N VAL A 28 -4.97 37.82 11.95
CA VAL A 28 -5.93 38.42 11.01
C VAL A 28 -7.14 38.97 11.75
N ALA A 29 -7.73 38.19 12.67
CA ALA A 29 -8.86 38.63 13.48
C ALA A 29 -8.50 39.84 14.35
N PHE A 30 -7.31 39.83 14.97
CA PHE A 30 -6.82 40.93 15.81
C PHE A 30 -6.67 42.23 15.00
N LEU A 31 -6.07 42.17 13.81
CA LEU A 31 -5.89 43.34 12.95
C LEU A 31 -7.15 43.81 12.24
N ARG A 32 -8.17 42.96 12.15
CA ARG A 32 -9.47 43.31 11.55
C ARG A 32 -10.44 43.91 12.56
N PHE A 33 -10.29 43.58 13.84
CA PHE A 33 -11.20 44.02 14.91
C PHE A 33 -10.70 45.28 15.65
N TYR A 34 -9.39 45.57 15.64
CA TYR A 34 -8.82 46.82 16.15
C TYR A 34 -8.66 47.86 15.03
N ASP A 35 -9.11 49.10 15.24
CA ASP A 35 -9.14 50.16 14.23
C ASP A 35 -7.94 51.13 14.38
N GLU A 36 -7.71 51.98 13.38
CA GLU A 36 -6.56 52.90 13.29
C GLU A 36 -6.42 53.84 14.51
N LYS A 37 -7.49 54.04 15.27
CA LYS A 37 -7.52 54.83 16.52
C LYS A 37 -6.89 54.12 17.71
N ASP A 38 -6.95 52.78 17.77
CA ASP A 38 -6.37 51.98 18.86
C ASP A 38 -4.85 51.80 18.66
N PHE A 39 -4.41 51.70 17.41
CA PHE A 39 -2.99 51.65 17.05
C PHE A 39 -2.31 53.03 17.03
N ARG A 40 -3.08 54.12 16.86
CA ARG A 40 -2.58 55.51 16.96
C ARG A 40 -2.01 55.84 18.35
N PHE A 41 -2.51 55.21 19.42
CA PHE A 41 -1.99 55.40 20.77
C PHE A 41 -0.63 54.70 20.98
N LEU A 42 -0.33 53.68 20.17
CA LEU A 42 0.89 52.86 20.28
C LEU A 42 1.97 53.23 19.25
N THR A 43 1.69 54.08 18.26
CA THR A 43 2.62 54.48 17.17
C THR A 43 3.29 53.31 16.44
N LEU A 44 2.71 52.10 16.52
CA LEU A 44 3.44 50.87 16.23
C LEU A 44 3.20 50.35 14.80
N VAL A 45 2.04 50.65 14.19
CA VAL A 45 1.65 50.07 12.89
C VAL A 45 0.98 51.13 12.00
N ALA A 46 1.61 51.44 10.87
CA ALA A 46 1.01 52.25 9.81
C ALA A 46 0.12 51.37 8.90
N GLN A 47 -1.10 51.84 8.61
CA GLN A 47 -2.05 51.23 7.67
C GLN A 47 -2.52 49.79 8.02
N PRO A 48 -3.27 49.62 9.12
CA PRO A 48 -3.71 48.31 9.62
C PRO A 48 -4.51 47.46 8.61
N GLN A 49 -5.36 48.07 7.78
CA GLN A 49 -6.12 47.35 6.74
C GLN A 49 -5.24 46.64 5.71
N ILE A 50 -4.11 47.25 5.30
CA ILE A 50 -3.19 46.65 4.32
C ILE A 50 -2.47 45.44 4.93
N TRP A 51 -2.07 45.55 6.20
CA TRP A 51 -1.48 44.44 6.95
C TRP A 51 -2.48 43.30 7.16
N SER A 52 -3.73 43.60 7.47
CA SER A 52 -4.81 42.62 7.59
C SER A 52 -5.02 41.82 6.29
N ASN A 53 -5.07 42.51 5.15
CA ASN A 53 -5.19 41.85 3.84
C ASN A 53 -3.99 40.94 3.53
N ARG A 54 -2.77 41.42 3.81
CA ARG A 54 -1.54 40.63 3.63
C ARG A 54 -1.52 39.38 4.49
N LEU A 55 -1.95 39.49 5.74
CA LEU A 55 -2.03 38.34 6.65
C LEU A 55 -3.14 37.37 6.27
N THR A 56 -4.26 37.86 5.74
CA THR A 56 -5.32 37.00 5.19
C THR A 56 -4.78 36.15 4.05
N VAL A 57 -4.04 36.75 3.12
CA VAL A 57 -3.39 36.00 2.03
C VAL A 57 -2.35 35.02 2.58
N ALA A 58 -1.54 35.43 3.56
CA ALA A 58 -0.57 34.55 4.21
C ALA A 58 -1.25 33.36 4.92
N ALA A 59 -2.40 33.58 5.57
CA ALA A 59 -3.18 32.53 6.23
C ALA A 59 -3.74 31.52 5.22
N ILE A 60 -4.26 31.98 4.08
CA ILE A 60 -4.74 31.12 3.00
C ILE A 60 -3.59 30.29 2.42
N LEU A 61 -2.44 30.92 2.15
CA LEU A 61 -1.25 30.21 1.64
C LEU A 61 -0.74 29.17 2.64
N ALA A 62 -0.70 29.51 3.92
CA ALA A 62 -0.34 28.58 4.98
C ALA A 62 -1.33 27.41 5.09
N ALA A 63 -2.64 27.66 4.95
CA ALA A 63 -3.66 26.63 4.97
C ALA A 63 -3.53 25.66 3.78
N LEU A 64 -3.30 26.18 2.58
CA LEU A 64 -3.07 25.38 1.38
C LEU A 64 -1.78 24.55 1.48
N ALA A 65 -0.71 25.14 2.01
CA ALA A 65 0.54 24.45 2.31
C ALA A 65 0.32 23.29 3.30
N ASN A 66 -0.35 23.55 4.42
CA ASN A 66 -0.65 22.54 5.44
C ASN A 66 -1.50 21.41 4.87
N PHE A 67 -2.55 21.75 4.11
CA PHE A 67 -3.41 20.78 3.43
C PHE A 67 -2.61 19.91 2.44
N GLY A 68 -1.74 20.52 1.62
CA GLY A 68 -0.93 19.79 0.66
C GLY A 68 0.07 18.82 1.30
N VAL A 69 0.68 19.21 2.43
CA VAL A 69 1.55 18.33 3.20
C VAL A 69 0.77 17.16 3.77
N GLU A 70 -0.35 17.44 4.43
CA GLU A 70 -1.16 16.41 5.09
C GLU A 70 -1.74 15.43 4.07
N TRP A 71 -2.21 15.93 2.93
CA TRP A 71 -2.65 15.11 1.80
C TRP A 71 -1.52 14.20 1.31
N ASN A 72 -0.31 14.74 1.11
CA ASN A 72 0.84 13.96 0.66
C ASN A 72 1.30 12.94 1.69
N ARG A 73 1.22 13.25 2.99
CA ARG A 73 1.50 12.32 4.09
C ARG A 73 0.50 11.17 4.07
N ARG A 74 -0.80 11.49 4.03
CA ARG A 74 -1.88 10.50 4.00
C ARG A 74 -1.82 9.62 2.75
N ASN A 75 -1.47 10.19 1.60
CA ASN A 75 -1.32 9.42 0.36
C ASN A 75 -0.13 8.43 0.43
N ARG A 76 0.97 8.81 1.09
CA ARG A 76 2.10 7.89 1.34
C ARG A 76 1.73 6.76 2.30
N GLU A 77 0.99 7.08 3.35
CA GLU A 77 0.49 6.09 4.31
C GLU A 77 -0.47 5.11 3.61
N GLY A 78 -1.44 5.62 2.85
CA GLY A 78 -2.36 4.79 2.06
C GLY A 78 -1.64 3.90 1.03
N ASN A 79 -0.62 4.42 0.35
CA ASN A 79 0.15 3.63 -0.61
C ASN A 79 0.93 2.48 0.06
N ARG A 80 1.45 2.70 1.29
CA ARG A 80 2.11 1.63 2.06
C ARG A 80 1.13 0.56 2.51
N GLU A 81 -0.09 0.95 2.89
CA GLU A 81 -1.13 -0.01 3.26
C GLU A 81 -1.57 -0.86 2.06
N ILE A 82 -1.74 -0.26 0.89
CA ILE A 82 -2.07 -0.98 -0.35
C ILE A 82 -0.94 -1.96 -0.70
N GLU A 83 0.30 -1.49 -0.72
CA GLU A 83 1.46 -2.32 -1.05
C GLU A 83 1.67 -3.45 0.00
N ALA A 84 1.36 -3.20 1.27
CA ALA A 84 1.38 -4.24 2.30
C ALA A 84 0.30 -5.31 2.06
N ARG A 85 -0.92 -4.88 1.71
CA ARG A 85 -2.03 -5.80 1.37
C ARG A 85 -1.73 -6.61 0.11
N GLU A 86 -1.16 -6.00 -0.92
CA GLU A 86 -0.76 -6.71 -2.14
C GLU A 86 0.30 -7.76 -1.85
N ARG A 87 1.33 -7.44 -1.04
CA ARG A 87 2.34 -8.43 -0.62
C ARG A 87 1.75 -9.57 0.20
N GLU A 88 0.78 -9.28 1.07
CA GLU A 88 0.11 -10.30 1.88
C GLU A 88 -0.78 -11.20 1.02
N ALA A 89 -1.51 -10.62 0.06
CA ALA A 89 -2.29 -11.36 -0.91
C ALA A 89 -1.41 -12.27 -1.78
N GLU A 90 -0.29 -11.76 -2.31
CA GLU A 90 0.66 -12.53 -3.11
C GLU A 90 1.29 -13.68 -2.31
N ARG A 91 1.58 -13.46 -1.02
CA ARG A 91 2.07 -14.53 -0.13
C ARG A 91 1.01 -15.60 0.08
N THR A 92 -0.23 -15.19 0.37
CA THR A 92 -1.36 -16.09 0.58
C THR A 92 -1.64 -16.92 -0.67
N GLU A 93 -1.59 -16.30 -1.85
CA GLU A 93 -1.77 -16.98 -3.14
C GLU A 93 -0.65 -18.01 -3.39
N ARG A 94 0.62 -17.63 -3.16
CA ARG A 94 1.75 -18.56 -3.26
C ARG A 94 1.66 -19.73 -2.28
N GLU A 95 1.21 -19.48 -1.05
CA GLU A 95 1.01 -20.54 -0.05
C GLU A 95 -0.14 -21.46 -0.43
N ALA A 96 -1.25 -20.92 -0.94
CA ALA A 96 -2.37 -21.70 -1.44
C ALA A 96 -1.96 -22.56 -2.64
N GLU A 97 -1.20 -22.00 -3.59
CA GLU A 97 -0.70 -22.71 -4.75
C GLU A 97 0.26 -23.85 -4.35
N ARG A 98 1.16 -23.61 -3.39
CA ARG A 98 2.02 -24.66 -2.83
C ARG A 98 1.22 -25.78 -2.18
N THR A 99 0.26 -25.41 -1.34
CA THR A 99 -0.61 -26.37 -0.65
C THR A 99 -1.43 -27.20 -1.64
N GLU A 100 -1.94 -26.59 -2.70
CA GLU A 100 -2.68 -27.29 -3.75
C GLU A 100 -1.78 -28.27 -4.52
N ARG A 101 -0.57 -27.84 -4.88
CA ARG A 101 0.42 -28.69 -5.56
C ARG A 101 0.81 -29.88 -4.70
N GLU A 102 1.08 -29.66 -3.41
CA GLU A 102 1.36 -30.72 -2.43
C GLU A 102 0.18 -31.69 -2.29
N ALA A 103 -1.03 -31.18 -2.09
CA ALA A 103 -2.23 -32.01 -1.98
C ALA A 103 -2.51 -32.82 -3.27
N ARG A 104 -2.22 -32.26 -4.45
CA ARG A 104 -2.35 -32.97 -5.72
C ARG A 104 -1.34 -34.11 -5.84
N ARG A 105 -0.08 -33.86 -5.45
CA ARG A 105 0.98 -34.87 -5.42
C ARG A 105 0.64 -35.99 -4.44
N ASP A 106 0.20 -35.67 -3.24
CA ASP A 106 -0.19 -36.66 -2.23
C ASP A 106 -1.34 -37.56 -2.72
N ARG A 107 -2.35 -36.98 -3.37
CA ARG A 107 -3.46 -37.76 -3.96
C ARG A 107 -2.98 -38.73 -5.03
N GLN A 108 -2.04 -38.31 -5.87
CA GLN A 108 -1.45 -39.16 -6.90
C GLN A 108 -0.62 -40.29 -6.29
N GLU A 109 0.20 -39.99 -5.29
CA GLU A 109 1.01 -40.98 -4.58
C GLU A 109 0.13 -42.03 -3.88
N VAL A 110 -0.92 -41.60 -3.17
CA VAL A 110 -1.89 -42.51 -2.55
C VAL A 110 -2.57 -43.41 -3.60
N ARG A 111 -2.95 -42.85 -4.77
CA ARG A 111 -3.57 -43.62 -5.85
C ARG A 111 -2.62 -44.67 -6.42
N TYR A 112 -1.36 -44.31 -6.63
CA TYR A 112 -0.32 -45.24 -7.08
C TYR A 112 -0.08 -46.36 -6.07
N GLN A 113 0.12 -46.02 -4.80
CA GLN A 113 0.35 -47.03 -3.75
C GLN A 113 -0.82 -48.01 -3.65
N LYS A 114 -2.05 -47.50 -3.73
CA LYS A 114 -3.25 -48.33 -3.71
C LYS A 114 -3.32 -49.30 -4.90
N ALA A 115 -3.06 -48.83 -6.12
CA ALA A 115 -3.07 -49.67 -7.32
C ALA A 115 -1.95 -50.73 -7.28
N ARG A 116 -0.75 -50.33 -6.83
CA ARG A 116 0.38 -51.24 -6.65
C ARG A 116 0.09 -52.33 -5.62
N ILE A 117 -0.47 -51.98 -4.47
CA ILE A 117 -0.85 -52.94 -3.43
C ILE A 117 -1.90 -53.93 -3.97
N ARG A 118 -2.92 -53.44 -4.71
CA ARG A 118 -3.93 -54.31 -5.33
C ARG A 118 -3.32 -55.32 -6.29
N TYR A 119 -2.43 -54.87 -7.17
CA TYR A 119 -1.73 -55.75 -8.11
C TYR A 119 -0.82 -56.77 -7.40
N GLN A 120 -0.15 -56.38 -6.32
CA GLN A 120 0.68 -57.30 -5.53
C GLN A 120 -0.14 -58.35 -4.78
N LEU A 121 -1.35 -58.00 -4.32
CA LEU A 121 -2.27 -58.93 -3.65
C LEU A 121 -2.94 -59.87 -4.65
N ASP A 122 -3.32 -59.37 -5.82
CA ASP A 122 -3.97 -60.12 -6.90
C ASP A 122 -3.46 -59.62 -8.27
N PRO A 123 -2.57 -60.37 -8.94
CA PRO A 123 -2.03 -60.00 -10.24
C PRO A 123 -3.00 -60.36 -11.38
N SER A 124 -4.27 -59.98 -11.23
CA SER A 124 -5.29 -60.12 -12.26
C SER A 124 -5.13 -59.05 -13.36
N GLU A 125 -5.63 -59.35 -14.54
CA GLU A 125 -5.57 -58.44 -15.70
C GLU A 125 -6.26 -57.10 -15.41
N ALA A 126 -7.32 -57.10 -14.60
CA ALA A 126 -8.01 -55.88 -14.17
C ALA A 126 -7.12 -54.98 -13.29
N ASN A 127 -6.41 -55.55 -12.30
CA ASN A 127 -5.51 -54.79 -11.44
C ASN A 127 -4.25 -54.32 -12.18
N ARG A 128 -3.79 -55.11 -13.17
CA ARG A 128 -2.72 -54.70 -14.08
C ARG A 128 -3.11 -53.48 -14.90
N GLN A 129 -4.29 -53.50 -15.52
CA GLN A 129 -4.82 -52.36 -16.28
C GLN A 129 -5.03 -51.12 -15.40
N GLU A 130 -5.51 -51.28 -14.16
CA GLU A 130 -5.62 -50.17 -13.20
C GLU A 130 -4.25 -49.55 -12.88
N LEU A 131 -3.22 -50.38 -12.66
CA LEU A 131 -1.86 -49.91 -12.38
C LEU A 131 -1.23 -49.21 -13.59
N GLU A 132 -1.37 -49.77 -14.79
CA GLU A 132 -0.88 -49.17 -16.04
C GLU A 132 -1.56 -47.80 -16.30
N ALA A 133 -2.87 -47.69 -16.04
CA ALA A 133 -3.58 -46.42 -16.17
C ALA A 133 -3.10 -45.36 -15.17
N VAL A 134 -2.77 -45.75 -13.93
CA VAL A 134 -2.22 -44.81 -12.94
C VAL A 134 -0.80 -44.38 -13.29
N LEU A 135 0.04 -45.30 -13.79
CA LEU A 135 1.38 -44.97 -14.27
C LEU A 135 1.35 -44.01 -15.46
N ALA A 136 0.49 -44.25 -16.45
CA ALA A 136 0.32 -43.35 -17.59
C ALA A 136 -0.13 -41.94 -17.15
N ALA A 137 -1.04 -41.84 -16.17
CA ALA A 137 -1.47 -40.55 -15.62
C ALA A 137 -0.38 -39.83 -14.80
N LEU A 138 0.59 -40.56 -14.24
CA LEU A 138 1.76 -39.97 -13.57
C LEU A 138 2.78 -39.45 -14.58
N ASP A 139 3.03 -40.18 -15.66
CA ASP A 139 3.92 -39.74 -16.75
C ASP A 139 3.41 -38.44 -17.39
N GLU A 140 2.09 -38.36 -17.65
CA GLU A 140 1.46 -37.13 -18.16
C GLU A 140 1.60 -35.96 -17.16
N TYR A 141 1.47 -36.24 -15.86
CA TYR A 141 1.68 -35.24 -14.83
C TYR A 141 3.14 -34.76 -14.75
N GLU A 142 4.11 -35.65 -14.92
CA GLU A 142 5.53 -35.29 -14.95
C GLU A 142 5.87 -34.44 -16.18
N GLN A 143 5.32 -34.77 -17.35
CA GLN A 143 5.50 -33.99 -18.58
C GLN A 143 4.91 -32.59 -18.44
N THR A 144 3.67 -32.47 -17.95
CA THR A 144 3.02 -31.16 -17.74
C THR A 144 3.73 -30.31 -16.68
N LEU A 145 4.28 -30.94 -15.64
CA LEU A 145 5.10 -30.24 -14.64
C LEU A 145 6.45 -29.78 -15.21
N GLY A 146 7.09 -30.63 -16.03
CA GLY A 146 8.35 -30.31 -16.70
C GLY A 146 8.22 -29.15 -17.69
N GLU A 147 7.11 -29.07 -18.42
CA GLU A 147 6.80 -27.97 -19.34
C GLU A 147 6.53 -26.66 -18.57
N ALA A 148 5.83 -26.72 -17.44
CA ALA A 148 5.56 -25.56 -16.59
C ALA A 148 6.80 -25.01 -15.85
N LEU A 149 7.87 -25.80 -15.72
CA LEU A 149 9.13 -25.43 -15.05
C LEU A 149 10.26 -25.07 -16.02
N SER A 150 10.06 -25.22 -17.34
CA SER A 150 11.04 -24.81 -18.35
C SER A 150 10.83 -23.32 -18.70
N PRO A 151 11.84 -22.45 -18.51
CA PRO A 151 11.75 -21.01 -18.75
C PRO A 151 11.62 -20.63 -20.23
#